data_AF-A0A7C4M6M4-F1
#
_entry.id   AF-A0A7C4M6M4-F1
#
_cell.length_a   1.000
_cell.length_b   1.000
_cell.length_c   1.000
_cell.angle_alpha   90.00
_cell.angle_beta   90.00
_cell.angle_gamma   90.00
#
_symmetry.space_group_name_H-M   'P 1'
#
loop_
_entity.id
_entity.type
_entity.pdbx_description
1 polymer ?
#
loop_
_entity_poly.entity_id
_entity_poly.type
_entity_poly.pdbx_seq_one_letter_code
_entity_poly.pdbx_strand_id
1 'polypeptide(L)'
;MSLLVHRTSFRKLLLAFAMVFDLLAGGFACYVSADPLVPFLAYMLEVVALYMERLWMLAVLISLGLSLYGTAVLRCEAVPLLIIAAFLKCASPFPKGWLVLKSEVHGLVCVMRYLKENPQALFVIPFMLLLGLAAVKQVAGDLVMANKLTVYAYYQLAGAVAVALVLMIREGDGSSGTKC
;
A
#
# COMPACT_ATOMS: atom_id res chain seq x y z
N MET A 1 5.91 -5.03 -33.82
CA MET A 1 5.09 -5.36 -32.61
C MET A 1 6.07 -5.50 -31.45
N SER A 2 6.23 -4.43 -30.67
CA SER A 2 7.33 -4.31 -29.71
C SER A 2 6.93 -4.95 -28.38
N LEU A 3 7.43 -6.15 -28.11
CA LEU A 3 7.22 -6.84 -26.84
C LEU A 3 8.05 -6.15 -25.73
N LEU A 4 7.37 -5.52 -24.79
CA LEU A 4 8.00 -4.82 -23.66
C LEU A 4 8.18 -5.82 -22.50
N VAL A 5 9.41 -6.29 -22.34
CA VAL A 5 9.79 -7.22 -21.27
C VAL A 5 10.03 -6.43 -19.99
N HIS A 6 9.11 -6.51 -19.02
CA HIS A 6 9.28 -5.87 -17.72
C HIS A 6 9.91 -6.85 -16.72
N ARG A 7 11.12 -6.54 -16.26
CA ARG A 7 11.88 -7.37 -15.32
C ARG A 7 11.66 -6.86 -13.89
N THR A 8 10.70 -7.45 -13.18
CA THR A 8 10.45 -7.12 -11.77
C THR A 8 11.09 -8.17 -10.86
N SER A 9 11.73 -7.73 -9.78
CA SER A 9 12.20 -8.65 -8.73
C SER A 9 10.98 -9.31 -8.07
N PHE A 10 11.03 -10.63 -7.90
CA PHE A 10 9.95 -11.40 -7.26
C PHE A 10 9.60 -10.84 -5.87
N ARG A 11 10.60 -10.32 -5.16
CA ARG A 11 10.44 -9.60 -3.88
C ARG A 11 9.49 -8.41 -3.98
N LYS A 12 9.67 -7.53 -4.98
CA LYS A 12 8.85 -6.32 -5.14
C LYS A 12 7.40 -6.69 -5.50
N LEU A 13 7.22 -7.78 -6.23
CA LEU A 13 5.90 -8.31 -6.55
C LEU A 13 5.18 -8.85 -5.30
N LEU A 14 5.86 -9.67 -4.48
CA LEU A 14 5.30 -10.18 -3.22
C LEU A 14 4.90 -9.06 -2.26
N LEU A 15 5.76 -8.05 -2.12
CA LEU A 15 5.46 -6.86 -1.30
C LEU A 15 4.28 -6.05 -1.84
N ALA A 16 4.18 -5.88 -3.17
CA ALA A 16 3.04 -5.22 -3.77
C ALA A 16 1.72 -5.98 -3.54
N PHE A 17 1.75 -7.32 -3.57
CA PHE A 17 0.57 -8.12 -3.22
C PHE A 17 0.22 -7.99 -1.74
N ALA A 18 1.19 -8.11 -0.85
CA ALA A 18 0.98 -7.96 0.59
C ALA A 18 0.34 -6.59 0.93
N MET A 19 0.80 -5.54 0.24
CA MET A 19 0.24 -4.19 0.32
C MET A 19 -1.23 -4.11 -0.08
N VAL A 20 -1.63 -4.80 -1.14
CA VAL A 20 -3.04 -4.88 -1.53
C VAL A 20 -3.86 -5.59 -0.45
N PHE A 21 -3.33 -6.67 0.15
CA PHE A 21 -4.02 -7.38 1.21
C PHE A 21 -4.15 -6.55 2.50
N ASP A 22 -3.12 -5.81 2.90
CA ASP A 22 -3.19 -4.91 4.06
C ASP A 22 -4.18 -3.76 3.83
N LEU A 23 -4.25 -3.21 2.61
CA LEU A 23 -5.23 -2.21 2.22
C LEU A 23 -6.67 -2.76 2.31
N LEU A 24 -6.90 -3.96 1.77
CA LEU A 24 -8.19 -4.63 1.85
C LEU A 24 -8.56 -4.95 3.31
N ALA A 25 -7.60 -5.40 4.12
CA ALA A 25 -7.82 -5.66 5.54
C ALA A 25 -8.30 -4.41 6.28
N GLY A 26 -7.78 -3.22 5.96
CA GLY A 26 -8.27 -1.95 6.50
C GLY A 26 -9.68 -1.59 6.04
N GLY A 27 -10.01 -1.84 4.78
CA GLY A 27 -11.38 -1.69 4.27
C GLY A 27 -12.38 -2.62 4.97
N PHE A 28 -12.02 -3.89 5.16
CA PHE A 28 -12.83 -4.86 5.89
C PHE A 28 -12.93 -4.55 7.38
N ALA A 29 -11.88 -3.99 7.99
CA ALA A 29 -11.93 -3.51 9.38
C ALA A 29 -13.02 -2.45 9.55
N CYS A 30 -13.18 -1.54 8.57
CA CYS A 30 -14.28 -0.57 8.60
C CYS A 30 -15.65 -1.25 8.57
N TYR A 31 -15.80 -2.31 7.76
CA TYR A 31 -17.06 -3.05 7.60
C TYR A 31 -17.51 -3.74 8.89
N VAL A 32 -16.57 -4.40 9.58
CA VAL A 32 -16.82 -5.07 10.86
C VAL A 32 -16.74 -4.12 12.06
N SER A 33 -16.71 -2.81 11.81
CA SER A 33 -16.64 -1.79 12.85
C SER A 33 -15.39 -1.83 13.74
N ALA A 34 -14.30 -2.42 13.29
CA ALA A 34 -13.00 -2.39 13.95
C ALA A 34 -12.16 -1.17 13.52
N ASP A 35 -11.11 -0.86 14.29
CA ASP A 35 -10.21 0.25 13.99
C ASP A 35 -9.29 -0.08 12.80
N PRO A 36 -9.31 0.70 11.70
CA PRO A 36 -8.50 0.42 10.51
C PRO A 36 -7.05 0.93 10.62
N LEU A 37 -6.64 1.45 11.78
CA LEU A 37 -5.32 2.05 11.99
C LEU A 37 -4.18 1.02 11.84
N VAL A 38 -4.33 -0.16 12.45
CA VAL A 38 -3.29 -1.21 12.40
C VAL A 38 -3.02 -1.67 10.96
N PRO A 39 -4.03 -2.07 10.16
CA PRO A 39 -3.80 -2.42 8.75
C PRO A 39 -3.30 -1.23 7.92
N PHE A 40 -3.73 0.01 8.22
CA PHE A 40 -3.19 1.20 7.58
C PHE A 40 -1.69 1.38 7.81
N LEU A 41 -1.22 1.22 9.06
CA LEU A 41 0.19 1.36 9.39
C LEU A 41 1.04 0.25 8.76
N ALA A 42 0.53 -0.98 8.72
CA ALA A 42 1.18 -2.09 8.02
C ALA A 42 1.35 -1.80 6.52
N TYR A 43 0.28 -1.30 5.89
CA TYR A 43 0.27 -0.83 4.51
C TYR A 43 1.26 0.32 4.24
N MET A 44 1.29 1.35 5.09
CA MET A 44 2.24 2.47 4.99
C MET A 44 3.69 2.00 5.02
N LEU A 45 4.02 1.10 5.95
CA LEU A 45 5.36 0.53 6.08
C LEU A 45 5.76 -0.31 4.86
N GLU A 46 4.82 -0.98 4.21
CA GLU A 46 5.10 -1.71 2.98
C GLU A 46 5.35 -0.79 1.80
N VAL A 47 4.64 0.32 1.69
CA VAL A 47 4.97 1.34 0.70
C VAL A 47 6.39 1.83 0.93
N VAL A 48 6.74 2.18 2.17
CA VAL A 48 8.12 2.56 2.50
C VAL A 48 9.11 1.46 2.12
N ALA A 49 8.81 0.19 2.41
CA ALA A 49 9.67 -0.93 2.05
C ALA A 49 9.83 -1.13 0.53
N LEU A 50 8.79 -0.84 -0.25
CA LEU A 50 8.80 -0.96 -1.71
C LEU A 50 9.74 0.08 -2.36
N TYR A 51 9.77 1.30 -1.82
CA TYR A 51 10.52 2.43 -2.39
C TYR A 51 11.89 2.68 -1.73
N MET A 52 12.11 2.24 -0.47
CA MET A 52 13.37 2.43 0.25
C MET A 52 14.22 1.15 0.29
N GLU A 53 15.17 1.02 -0.65
CA GLU A 53 16.01 -0.18 -0.75
C GLU A 53 16.96 -0.40 0.43
N ARG A 54 17.29 0.64 1.21
CA ARG A 54 18.21 0.54 2.36
C ARG A 54 17.53 0.06 3.65
N LEU A 55 16.26 0.41 3.85
CA LEU A 55 15.52 0.14 5.09
C LEU A 55 14.43 -0.93 4.93
N TRP A 56 14.35 -1.56 3.75
CA TRP A 56 13.28 -2.51 3.42
C TRP A 56 13.12 -3.64 4.44
N MET A 57 14.21 -4.25 4.94
CA MET A 57 14.10 -5.36 5.91
C MET A 57 13.49 -4.91 7.24
N LEU A 58 13.86 -3.74 7.73
CA LEU A 58 13.30 -3.19 8.97
C LEU A 58 11.81 -2.85 8.78
N ALA A 59 11.47 -2.20 7.67
CA ALA A 59 10.09 -1.85 7.36
C ALA A 59 9.19 -3.10 7.21
N VAL A 60 9.68 -4.14 6.53
CA VAL A 60 8.96 -5.42 6.40
C VAL A 60 8.82 -6.12 7.75
N LEU A 61 9.86 -6.13 8.59
CA LEU A 61 9.81 -6.76 9.90
C LEU A 61 8.80 -6.07 10.83
N ILE A 62 8.81 -4.73 10.86
CA ILE A 62 7.85 -3.95 11.65
C ILE A 62 6.44 -4.17 11.10
N SER A 63 6.27 -4.13 9.77
CA SER A 63 4.97 -4.36 9.13
C SER A 63 4.43 -5.77 9.39
N LEU A 64 5.30 -6.79 9.42
CA LEU A 64 4.94 -8.15 9.81
C LEU A 64 4.46 -8.21 11.26
N GLY A 65 5.16 -7.53 12.17
CA GLY A 65 4.76 -7.38 13.57
C GLY A 65 3.38 -6.75 13.71
N LEU A 66 3.10 -5.69 12.93
CA LEU A 66 1.79 -5.04 12.92
C LEU A 66 0.68 -5.94 12.35
N SER A 67 0.94 -6.69 11.27
CA SER A 67 -0.07 -7.64 10.75
C SER A 67 -0.36 -8.75 11.76
N LEU A 68 0.68 -9.31 12.41
CA LEU A 68 0.50 -10.32 13.46
C LEU A 68 -0.26 -9.76 14.67
N TYR A 69 0.08 -8.54 15.11
CA TYR A 69 -0.67 -7.85 16.15
C TYR A 69 -2.13 -7.63 15.73
N GLY A 70 -2.36 -7.21 14.48
CA GLY A 70 -3.68 -7.07 13.89
C GLY A 70 -4.47 -8.38 13.92
N THR A 71 -3.85 -9.53 13.63
CA THR A 71 -4.54 -10.83 13.73
C THR A 71 -4.92 -11.21 15.16
N ALA A 72 -4.17 -10.77 16.16
CA ALA A 72 -4.47 -11.05 17.56
C ALA A 72 -5.57 -10.13 18.11
N VAL A 73 -5.64 -8.88 17.64
CA VAL A 73 -6.56 -7.86 18.13
C VAL A 73 -7.87 -7.84 17.34
N LEU A 74 -7.82 -7.93 16.01
CA LEU A 74 -9.02 -8.00 15.18
C LEU A 74 -9.56 -9.43 15.20
N ARG A 75 -10.66 -9.69 15.91
CA ARG A 75 -11.36 -10.99 15.89
C ARG A 75 -12.34 -11.13 14.72
N CYS A 76 -11.95 -10.67 13.54
CA CYS A 76 -12.88 -10.46 12.43
C CYS A 76 -12.45 -11.12 11.13
N GLU A 77 -13.33 -11.05 10.12
CA GLU A 77 -13.11 -11.55 8.75
C GLU A 77 -11.90 -10.89 8.03
N ALA A 78 -11.30 -9.85 8.61
CA ALA A 78 -10.04 -9.26 8.15
C ALA A 78 -8.80 -10.10 8.49
N VAL A 79 -8.89 -11.04 9.44
CA VAL A 79 -7.79 -11.94 9.86
C VAL A 79 -7.17 -12.74 8.71
N PRO A 80 -7.94 -13.44 7.84
CA PRO A 80 -7.35 -14.18 6.73
C PRO A 80 -6.55 -13.28 5.78
N LEU A 81 -6.99 -12.05 5.54
CA LEU A 81 -6.25 -11.09 4.69
C LEU A 81 -4.90 -10.73 5.32
N LEU A 82 -4.87 -10.47 6.63
CA LEU A 82 -3.64 -10.18 7.37
C LEU A 82 -2.70 -11.40 7.46
N ILE A 83 -3.24 -12.62 7.56
CA ILE A 83 -2.43 -13.86 7.53
C ILE A 83 -1.80 -14.03 6.15
N ILE A 84 -2.55 -13.82 5.07
CA ILE A 84 -2.02 -13.89 3.70
C ILE A 84 -0.94 -12.81 3.51
N ALA A 85 -1.18 -11.58 3.95
CA ALA A 85 -0.17 -10.51 3.92
C ALA A 85 1.09 -10.90 4.70
N ALA A 86 0.94 -11.43 5.92
CA ALA A 86 2.05 -11.91 6.74
C ALA A 86 2.84 -13.03 6.04
N PHE A 87 2.15 -13.98 5.40
CA PHE A 87 2.80 -15.05 4.65
C PHE A 87 3.60 -14.51 3.46
N LEU A 88 3.04 -13.55 2.71
CA LEU A 88 3.72 -12.89 1.60
C LEU A 88 4.96 -12.10 2.07
N LYS A 89 4.85 -11.41 3.22
CA LYS A 89 5.98 -10.70 3.88
C LYS A 89 7.10 -11.67 4.25
N CYS A 90 6.76 -12.80 4.89
CA CYS A 90 7.70 -13.88 5.25
C CYS A 90 8.33 -14.55 4.02
N ALA A 91 7.61 -14.64 2.90
CA ALA A 91 8.12 -15.18 1.66
C ALA A 91 9.01 -14.18 0.89
N SER A 92 8.89 -12.88 1.14
CA SER A 92 9.60 -11.84 0.38
C SER A 92 11.14 -11.93 0.34
N PRO A 93 11.88 -12.37 1.39
CA PRO A 93 13.34 -12.46 1.36
C PRO A 93 13.87 -13.73 0.68
N PHE A 94 13.03 -14.75 0.45
CA PHE A 94 13.47 -16.07 -0.03
C PHE A 94 13.72 -16.18 -1.55
N PRO A 95 12.87 -15.67 -2.46
CA PRO A 95 13.04 -15.90 -3.88
C PRO A 95 14.06 -14.94 -4.49
N LYS A 96 15.24 -15.45 -4.85
CA LYS A 96 16.26 -14.76 -5.65
C LYS A 96 15.99 -14.80 -7.17
N GLY A 97 14.72 -14.89 -7.57
CA GLY A 97 14.28 -15.02 -8.95
C GLY A 97 13.87 -13.68 -9.59
N TRP A 98 13.98 -13.60 -10.92
CA TRP A 98 13.39 -12.54 -11.72
C TRP A 98 12.16 -13.07 -12.42
N LEU A 99 11.00 -12.45 -12.22
CA LEU A 99 9.82 -12.78 -13.00
C LEU A 99 9.83 -11.92 -14.25
N VAL A 100 9.85 -12.57 -15.41
CA VAL A 100 9.62 -11.91 -16.69
C VAL A 100 8.11 -11.94 -16.91
N LEU A 101 7.42 -10.87 -16.51
CA LEU A 101 6.03 -10.70 -16.86
C LEU A 101 5.97 -10.31 -18.35
N LYS A 102 5.60 -11.27 -19.19
CA LYS A 102 5.22 -11.01 -20.58
C LYS A 102 3.77 -10.53 -20.57
N SER A 103 3.57 -9.24 -20.35
CA SER A 103 2.24 -8.63 -20.42
C SER A 103 1.99 -8.14 -21.84
N GLU A 104 0.95 -8.66 -22.49
CA GLU A 104 0.43 -8.10 -23.75
C GLU A 104 -0.36 -6.80 -23.53
N VAL A 105 -0.76 -6.53 -22.28
CA VAL A 105 -1.62 -5.40 -21.93
C VAL A 105 -0.77 -4.15 -21.69
N HIS A 106 -0.67 -3.29 -22.71
CA HIS A 106 0.07 -2.02 -22.63
C HIS A 106 -0.35 -1.15 -21.43
N GLY A 107 -1.62 -1.24 -20.99
CA GLY A 107 -2.14 -0.50 -19.85
C GLY A 107 -1.46 -0.84 -18.52
N LEU A 108 -1.18 -2.11 -18.25
CA LEU A 108 -0.57 -2.53 -16.98
C LEU A 108 0.84 -1.97 -16.83
N VAL A 109 1.60 -1.98 -17.92
CA VAL A 109 2.96 -1.42 -17.97
C VAL A 109 2.95 0.08 -17.71
N CYS A 110 1.98 0.81 -18.28
CA CYS A 110 1.83 2.24 -18.06
C CYS A 110 1.50 2.54 -16.59
N VAL A 111 0.60 1.78 -15.98
CA VAL A 111 0.23 1.92 -14.56
C VAL A 111 1.42 1.63 -13.65
N MET A 112 2.17 0.55 -13.90
CA MET A 112 3.36 0.22 -13.11
C MET A 112 4.45 1.29 -13.23
N ARG A 113 4.67 1.85 -14.42
CA ARG A 113 5.62 2.96 -14.62
C ARG A 113 5.16 4.20 -13.85
N TYR A 114 3.89 4.56 -13.96
CA TYR A 114 3.30 5.71 -13.27
C TYR A 114 3.44 5.59 -11.74
N LEU A 115 3.12 4.42 -11.18
CA LEU A 115 3.26 4.14 -9.75
C LEU A 115 4.72 4.24 -9.29
N LYS A 116 5.66 3.76 -10.10
CA LYS A 116 7.09 3.87 -9.79
C LYS A 116 7.56 5.33 -9.73
N GLU A 117 7.05 6.18 -10.61
CA GLU A 117 7.37 7.61 -10.66
C GLU A 117 6.62 8.41 -9.59
N ASN A 118 5.43 7.96 -9.19
CA ASN A 118 4.54 8.66 -8.27
C ASN A 118 4.11 7.76 -7.10
N PRO A 119 4.94 7.57 -6.04
CA PRO A 119 4.56 6.74 -4.89
C PRO A 119 3.31 7.26 -4.15
N GLN A 120 3.07 8.57 -4.18
CA GLN A 120 1.86 9.18 -3.62
C GLN A 120 0.57 8.65 -4.25
N ALA A 121 0.61 8.20 -5.52
CA ALA A 121 -0.56 7.66 -6.21
C ALA A 121 -1.09 6.38 -5.54
N LEU A 122 -0.22 5.62 -4.85
CA LEU A 122 -0.64 4.44 -4.10
C LEU A 122 -1.63 4.77 -2.99
N PHE A 123 -1.57 5.97 -2.42
CA PHE A 123 -2.48 6.44 -1.37
C PHE A 123 -3.70 7.19 -1.91
N VAL A 124 -3.49 8.00 -2.95
CA VAL A 124 -4.56 8.82 -3.55
C VAL A 124 -5.62 7.96 -4.25
N ILE A 125 -5.22 6.89 -4.92
CA ILE A 125 -6.18 6.02 -5.63
C ILE A 125 -7.14 5.33 -4.64
N PRO A 126 -6.66 4.65 -3.57
CA PRO A 126 -7.55 4.11 -2.54
C PRO A 126 -8.36 5.18 -1.82
N PHE A 127 -7.78 6.36 -1.54
CA PHE A 127 -8.50 7.48 -0.95
C PHE A 127 -9.76 7.86 -1.74
N MET A 128 -9.61 8.05 -3.05
CA MET A 128 -10.74 8.38 -3.94
C MET A 128 -11.79 7.27 -3.96
N LEU A 129 -11.35 6.01 -3.99
CA LEU A 129 -12.25 4.86 -3.96
C LEU A 129 -13.04 4.78 -2.65
N LEU A 130 -12.38 4.96 -1.51
CA LEU A 130 -12.99 4.93 -0.18
C LEU A 130 -14.00 6.05 0.01
N LEU A 131 -13.73 7.26 -0.50
CA LEU A 131 -14.70 8.36 -0.48
C LEU A 131 -15.93 8.04 -1.33
N GLY A 132 -15.75 7.45 -2.51
CA GLY A 132 -16.88 6.99 -3.32
C GLY A 132 -17.74 5.96 -2.58
N LEU A 133 -17.10 4.98 -1.94
CA LEU A 133 -17.80 3.98 -1.12
C LEU A 133 -18.50 4.61 0.10
N ALA A 134 -17.87 5.57 0.76
CA ALA A 134 -18.45 6.29 1.89
C ALA A 134 -19.71 7.06 1.45
N ALA A 135 -19.66 7.75 0.31
CA ALA A 135 -20.81 8.46 -0.25
C ALA A 135 -21.97 7.51 -0.59
N VAL A 136 -21.68 6.36 -1.22
CA VAL A 136 -22.69 5.34 -1.51
C VAL A 136 -23.34 4.82 -0.22
N LYS A 137 -22.55 4.55 0.82
CA LYS A 137 -23.06 4.09 2.11
C LYS A 137 -23.86 5.17 2.85
N GLN A 138 -23.46 6.43 2.73
CA GLN A 138 -24.20 7.56 3.29
C GLN A 138 -25.58 7.71 2.66
N VAL A 139 -25.67 7.60 1.32
CA VAL A 139 -26.95 7.62 0.59
C VAL A 139 -27.82 6.41 0.95
N ALA A 140 -27.21 5.26 1.22
CA ALA A 140 -27.92 4.06 1.69
C ALA A 140 -28.40 4.15 3.16
N GLY A 141 -28.10 5.24 3.87
CA GLY A 141 -28.52 5.45 5.26
C GLY A 141 -27.61 4.83 6.32
N ASP A 142 -26.51 4.18 5.91
CA ASP A 142 -25.53 3.57 6.82
C ASP A 142 -24.45 4.60 7.21
N LEU A 143 -24.85 5.53 8.08
CA LEU A 143 -24.00 6.64 8.54
C LEU A 143 -22.78 6.17 9.33
N VAL A 144 -22.91 5.05 10.06
CA VAL A 144 -21.81 4.49 10.86
C VAL A 144 -20.70 3.98 9.95
N MET A 145 -21.06 3.19 8.93
CA MET A 145 -20.10 2.69 7.96
C MET A 145 -19.50 3.82 7.11
N ALA A 146 -20.32 4.78 6.67
CA ALA A 146 -19.86 5.94 5.92
C ALA A 146 -18.80 6.74 6.70
N ASN A 147 -19.04 6.97 8.00
CA ASN A 147 -18.08 7.68 8.85
C ASN A 147 -16.76 6.91 8.99
N LYS A 148 -16.80 5.59 9.20
CA LYS A 148 -15.57 4.77 9.31
C LYS A 148 -14.77 4.74 8.01
N LEU A 149 -15.44 4.59 6.86
CA LEU A 149 -14.80 4.69 5.55
C LEU A 149 -14.17 6.07 5.34
N THR A 150 -14.83 7.13 5.80
CA THR A 150 -14.30 8.51 5.73
C THR A 150 -13.05 8.68 6.59
N VAL A 151 -13.05 8.14 7.81
CA VAL A 151 -11.86 8.14 8.69
C VAL A 151 -10.72 7.35 8.04
N TYR A 152 -11.01 6.21 7.43
CA TYR A 152 -9.98 5.43 6.74
C TYR A 152 -9.45 6.16 5.50
N ALA A 153 -10.31 6.84 4.74
CA ALA A 153 -9.91 7.71 3.65
C ALA A 153 -9.00 8.84 4.15
N TYR A 154 -9.32 9.45 5.28
CA TYR A 154 -8.46 10.48 5.90
C TYR A 154 -7.05 9.95 6.19
N TYR A 155 -6.90 8.72 6.70
CA TYR A 155 -5.58 8.10 6.88
C TYR A 155 -4.83 7.95 5.56
N GLN A 156 -5.51 7.50 4.49
CA GLN A 156 -4.89 7.41 3.16
C GLN A 156 -4.41 8.77 2.66
N LEU A 157 -5.21 9.83 2.83
CA LEU A 157 -4.82 11.19 2.45
C LEU A 157 -3.61 11.68 3.26
N ALA A 158 -3.61 11.47 4.57
CA ALA A 158 -2.48 11.83 5.42
C ALA A 158 -1.20 11.10 5.01
N GLY A 159 -1.30 9.81 4.66
CA GLY A 159 -0.20 9.04 4.09
C GLY A 159 0.32 9.61 2.77
N ALA A 160 -0.58 9.98 1.85
CA ALA A 160 -0.24 10.62 0.58
C ALA A 160 0.56 11.92 0.79
N VAL A 161 0.07 12.79 1.68
CA VAL A 161 0.71 14.06 2.02
C VAL A 161 2.08 13.84 2.65
N ALA A 162 2.21 12.87 3.58
CA ALA A 162 3.49 12.55 4.20
C ALA A 162 4.52 12.07 3.15
N VAL A 163 4.12 11.21 2.22
CA VAL A 163 5.01 10.75 1.14
C VAL A 163 5.37 11.88 0.18
N ALA A 164 4.41 12.71 -0.21
CA ALA A 164 4.67 13.88 -1.06
C ALA A 164 5.65 14.85 -0.40
N LEU A 165 5.50 15.10 0.91
CA LEU A 165 6.41 15.95 1.68
C LEU A 165 7.83 15.37 1.73
N VAL A 166 7.98 14.07 1.97
CA VAL A 166 9.28 13.40 1.98
C VAL A 166 9.96 13.48 0.61
N LEU A 167 9.21 13.33 -0.48
CA LEU A 167 9.73 13.51 -1.84
C LEU A 167 10.20 14.94 -2.10
N MET A 168 9.39 15.93 -1.72
CA MET A 168 9.73 17.35 -1.87
C MET A 168 11.02 17.72 -1.12
N ILE A 169 11.18 17.26 0.12
CA ILE A 169 12.41 17.51 0.91
C ILE A 169 13.63 16.86 0.23
N ARG A 170 13.47 15.63 -0.27
CA ARG A 170 14.54 14.89 -0.94
C ARG A 170 14.99 15.56 -2.24
N GLU A 171 14.09 16.22 -2.97
CA GLU A 171 14.42 16.99 -4.17
C GLU A 171 15.10 18.32 -3.83
N GLY A 172 14.69 18.97 -2.72
CA GLY A 172 15.32 20.20 -2.22
C GLY A 172 16.80 20.06 -1.86
N ASP A 173 17.20 18.92 -1.29
CA ASP A 173 18.61 18.63 -0.97
C ASP A 173 19.48 18.39 -2.23
N GLY A 174 18.86 18.07 -3.38
CA GLY A 174 19.55 17.90 -4.67
C GLY A 174 19.85 19.21 -5.40
N SER A 175 19.19 20.31 -5.04
CA SER A 175 19.34 21.62 -5.71
C SER A 175 20.35 22.56 -5.04
N SER A 176 20.98 22.15 -3.94
CA SER A 176 21.97 22.96 -3.19
C SER A 176 23.42 22.65 -3.59
N GLY A 177 23.64 22.27 -4.86
CA GLY A 177 24.93 21.85 -5.40
C GLY A 177 25.32 22.47 -6.75
N THR A 178 24.55 23.41 -7.29
CA THR A 178 24.98 24.19 -8.46
C THR A 178 25.55 25.51 -7.99
N LYS A 179 26.88 25.52 -7.87
CA LYS A 179 27.72 26.72 -7.77
C LYS A 179 27.22 27.79 -8.75
N CYS A 180 26.98 28.99 -8.22
CA CYS A 180 27.49 30.21 -8.84
C CYS A 180 28.69 30.64 -8.00
#